data_AF-A0A3D3CUY1-F1
#
_entry.id   AF-A0A3D3CUY1-F1
#
_cell.length_a   1.000
_cell.length_b   1.000
_cell.length_c   1.000
_cell.angle_alpha   90.00
_cell.angle_beta   90.00
_cell.angle_gamma   90.00
#
_symmetry.space_group_name_H-M   'P 1'
#
loop_
_entity.id
_entity.type
_entity.pdbx_description
1 polymer ?
#
loop_
_entity_poly.entity_id
_entity_poly.type
_entity_poly.pdbx_seq_one_letter_code
_entity_poly.pdbx_strand_id
1 'polypeptide(L)' 'QPRSRNAQYSRGLKTRTKGKGSDKLIIQTKKGKKIGK' A
#
# COMPACT_ATOMS: atom_id res chain seq x y z
N GLN A 1 -10.20 -11.49 -13.19
CA GLN A 1 -9.93 -10.85 -11.88
C GLN A 1 -11.09 -9.93 -11.54
N PRO A 2 -11.62 -9.94 -10.31
CA PRO A 2 -12.67 -9.00 -9.92
C PRO A 2 -12.13 -7.56 -9.99
N ARG A 3 -12.96 -6.65 -10.51
CA ARG A 3 -12.65 -5.23 -10.68
C ARG A 3 -13.67 -4.38 -9.92
N SER A 4 -13.25 -3.21 -9.48
CA SER A 4 -14.11 -2.20 -8.86
C SER A 4 -14.93 -1.45 -9.90
N ARG A 5 -15.84 -0.58 -9.45
CA ARG A 5 -16.68 0.27 -10.32
C ARG A 5 -15.86 1.18 -11.25
N ASN A 6 -14.66 1.58 -10.83
CA ASN A 6 -13.72 2.38 -11.62
C ASN A 6 -12.65 1.52 -12.34
N ALA A 7 -12.94 0.23 -12.55
CA ALA A 7 -12.08 -0.74 -13.24
C ALA A 7 -10.70 -1.03 -12.60
N GLN A 8 -10.44 -0.56 -11.37
CA GLN A 8 -9.22 -0.93 -10.65
C GLN A 8 -9.28 -2.40 -10.19
N TYR A 9 -8.11 -3.03 -10.07
CA TYR A 9 -8.02 -4.40 -9.57
C TYR A 9 -8.44 -4.47 -8.11
N SER A 10 -9.46 -5.28 -7.81
CA SER A 10 -10.00 -5.41 -6.45
C SER A 10 -9.17 -6.32 -5.54
N ARG A 11 -8.22 -7.06 -6.11
CA ARG A 11 -7.44 -8.08 -5.39
C ARG A 11 -5.95 -7.84 -5.62
N GLY A 12 -5.20 -7.70 -4.52
CA GLY A 12 -3.74 -7.65 -4.53
C GLY A 12 -3.10 -6.31 -4.92
N LEU A 13 -3.88 -5.36 -5.45
CA LEU A 13 -3.36 -4.04 -5.80
C LEU A 13 -3.08 -3.21 -4.53
N LYS A 14 -1.83 -2.80 -4.35
CA LYS A 14 -1.45 -1.85 -3.29
C LYS A 14 -1.70 -0.43 -3.81
N THR A 15 -2.60 0.30 -3.16
CA THR A 15 -3.00 1.66 -3.56
C THR A 15 -2.38 2.77 -2.70
N ARG A 16 -1.56 2.44 -1.70
CA ARG A 16 -0.87 3.45 -0.86
C ARG A 16 0.18 4.20 -1.69
N THR A 17 0.08 5.53 -1.76
CA THR A 17 1.13 6.41 -2.33
C THR A 17 2.42 6.31 -1.52
N LYS A 18 3.55 6.12 -2.20
CA LYS A 18 4.90 6.14 -1.60
C LYS A 18 5.34 7.58 -1.32
N GLY A 19 6.18 7.79 -0.31
CA GLY A 19 6.80 9.09 -0.02
C GLY A 19 5.95 10.00 0.86
N LYS A 20 4.96 9.44 1.57
CA LYS A 20 4.22 10.22 2.58
C LYS A 20 5.14 10.50 3.76
N GLY A 21 5.07 11.69 4.37
CA GLY A 21 5.82 11.99 5.59
C GLY A 21 5.59 10.96 6.72
N SER A 22 4.40 10.37 6.75
CA SER A 22 4.04 9.28 7.68
C SER A 22 4.79 7.96 7.43
N ASP A 23 5.44 7.77 6.29
CA ASP A 23 6.28 6.59 6.05
C ASP A 23 7.47 6.54 7.04
N LYS A 24 7.91 7.70 7.55
CA LYS A 24 8.93 7.80 8.61
C LYS A 24 8.45 7.19 9.94
N LEU A 25 7.15 7.31 10.20
CA LEU A 25 6.49 6.85 11.44
C LEU A 25 6.10 5.37 11.40
N ILE A 26 6.20 4.71 10.24
CA ILE A 26 5.89 3.28 10.12
C ILE A 26 7.05 2.48 10.70
N ILE A 27 6.78 1.74 11.78
CA ILE A 27 7.76 0.87 12.44
C ILE A 27 7.89 -0.44 11.65
N GLN A 28 6.77 -1.13 11.39
CA GLN A 28 6.71 -2.37 10.62
C GLN A 28 5.39 -2.46 9.83
N THR A 29 5.42 -3.14 8.68
CA THR A 29 4.18 -3.59 8.03
C THR A 29 3.78 -4.96 8.55
N LYS A 30 2.55 -5.41 8.25
CA LYS A 30 2.12 -6.80 8.53
C LYS A 30 3.08 -7.87 7.99
N LYS A 31 3.87 -7.56 6.95
CA LYS A 31 4.89 -8.46 6.38
C LYS A 31 6.29 -8.26 6.99
N GLY A 32 6.39 -7.53 8.10
CA GLY A 32 7.64 -7.30 8.84
C GLY A 32 8.62 -6.31 8.21
N LYS A 33 8.27 -5.63 7.10
CA LYS A 33 9.17 -4.70 6.38
C LYS A 33 8.69 -3.26 6.49
N LYS A 34 9.60 -2.29 6.62
CA LYS A 34 9.30 -0.86 6.53
C LYS A 34 9.01 -0.46 5.08
N ILE A 35 8.18 0.56 4.88
CA ILE A 35 7.78 1.03 3.52
C ILE A 35 8.78 2.05 2.96
N GLY A 36 9.43 2.83 3.81
CA GLY A 36 10.54 3.72 3.47
C GLY A 36 11.89 3.14 3.89
N LYS A 37 12.97 3.60 3.25
CA LYS A 37 14.33 3.42 3.78
C LYS A 37 14.46 4.15 5.11
#